data_AF-A0A0N1GBE5-F1
#
_entry.id   AF-A0A0N1GBE5-F1
#
_cell.length_a   1.000
_cell.length_b   1.000
_cell.length_c   1.000
_cell.angle_alpha   90.00
_cell.angle_beta   90.00
_cell.angle_gamma   90.00
#
_symmetry.space_group_name_H-M   'P 1'
#
loop_
_entity.id
_entity.type
_entity.pdbx_description
1 polymer ?
#
loop_
_entity_poly.entity_id
_entity_poly.type
_entity_poly.pdbx_seq_one_letter_code
_entity_poly.pdbx_strand_id
1 'polypeptide(L)' 'MVEVGLDVARDASGRWRHPPRWHRARPDLSPADVPHLTPPH' A
#
# COMPACT_ATOMS: atom_id res chain seq x y z
N MET A 1 -0.40 -21.33 -12.48
CA MET A 1 -0.42 -19.87 -12.66
C MET A 1 -0.25 -19.26 -11.28
N VAL A 2 0.82 -18.49 -11.04
CA VAL A 2 1.00 -17.78 -9.77
C VAL A 2 0.35 -16.41 -9.95
N GLU A 3 -0.64 -16.11 -9.11
CA GLU A 3 -1.24 -14.79 -9.03
C GLU A 3 -0.19 -13.80 -8.50
N VAL A 4 0.47 -13.06 -9.40
CA VAL A 4 1.32 -11.90 -9.04
C VAL A 4 0.40 -10.72 -8.75
N GLY A 5 -0.46 -10.86 -7.74
CA GLY A 5 -1.55 -9.94 -7.46
C GLY A 5 -1.44 -9.17 -6.15
N LEU A 6 -0.64 -9.61 -5.18
CA LEU A 6 -0.62 -9.02 -3.84
C LEU A 6 0.81 -8.75 -3.37
N ASP A 7 1.16 -7.46 -3.44
CA ASP A 7 2.20 -6.76 -2.71
C ASP A 7 3.67 -7.05 -3.07
N VAL A 8 4.15 -6.47 -4.17
CA VAL A 8 5.58 -6.40 -4.55
C VAL A 8 6.46 -5.82 -3.42
N ALA A 9 5.87 -5.03 -2.54
CA ALA A 9 6.57 -4.31 -1.50
C ALA A 9 6.58 -5.06 -0.15
N ARG A 10 5.79 -6.13 0.01
CA ARG A 10 5.63 -6.90 1.24
C ARG A 10 5.92 -8.38 0.97
N ASP A 11 6.73 -8.98 1.81
CA ASP A 11 7.04 -10.40 1.69
C ASP A 11 5.84 -11.28 2.12
N ALA A 12 5.95 -12.59 1.87
CA ALA A 12 4.93 -13.57 2.21
C ALA A 12 4.59 -13.64 3.72
N SER A 13 5.41 -13.03 4.58
CA SER A 13 5.18 -12.91 6.03
C SER A 13 4.58 -11.56 6.43
N GLY A 14 4.24 -10.70 5.46
CA GLY A 14 3.63 -9.40 5.73
C GLY A 14 4.63 -8.29 6.05
N ARG A 15 5.94 -8.51 5.87
CA ARG A 15 6.96 -7.47 6.15
C ARG A 15 7.32 -6.70 4.90
N TRP A 16 7.51 -5.39 5.03
CA TRP A 16 8.02 -4.57 3.93
C TRP A 16 9.44 -4.99 3.55
N ARG A 17 9.62 -5.36 2.28
CA ARG A 17 10.94 -5.69 1.70
C ARG A 17 11.82 -4.44 1.61
N HIS A 18 11.20 -3.28 1.37
CA HIS A 18 11.81 -1.97 1.47
C HIS A 18 10.84 -1.09 2.28
N PRO A 19 11.24 -0.52 3.43
CA PRO A 19 10.37 0.41 4.13
C PRO A 19 10.04 1.56 3.18
N PRO A 20 8.76 1.90 2.96
CA PRO A 20 8.43 3.08 2.18
C PRO A 20 9.16 4.27 2.81
N ARG A 21 9.89 5.03 2.00
CA ARG A 21 10.50 6.27 2.49
C ARG A 21 9.35 7.13 3.00
N TRP A 22 9.55 7.84 4.11
CA TRP A 22 8.56 8.80 4.57
C TRP A 22 8.43 9.89 3.51
N HIS A 23 7.38 9.81 2.71
CA HIS A 23 7.01 10.85 1.78
C HIS A 23 6.31 11.91 2.63
N ARG A 24 6.94 13.08 2.75
CA ARG A 24 6.55 14.31 3.46
C ARG A 24 5.16 14.33 4.10
N ALA A 25 5.09 14.76 5.36
CA ALA A 25 3.82 15.04 6.02
C ALA A 25 2.94 15.97 5.15
N ARG A 26 1.73 15.51 4.83
CA ARG A 26 0.69 16.26 4.11
C ARG A 26 -0.39 16.67 5.12
N PRO A 27 -0.16 17.75 5.90
CA PRO A 27 -1.17 18.23 6.86
C PRO A 27 -2.43 18.74 6.16
N ASP A 28 -2.36 18.96 4.85
CA ASP A 28 -3.45 19.34 3.97
C ASP A 28 -4.34 18.16 3.54
N LEU A 29 -3.98 16.91 3.87
CA LEU A 29 -4.71 15.71 3.49
C LEU A 29 -5.60 15.21 4.66
N SER A 30 -6.88 14.99 4.39
CA SER A 30 -7.81 14.29 5.27
C SER A 30 -7.78 12.77 5.00
N PRO A 31 -8.08 11.90 5.99
CA PRO A 31 -8.24 10.47 5.73
C PRO A 31 -9.24 10.12 4.64
N ALA A 32 -10.24 10.99 4.40
CA ALA A 32 -11.22 10.82 3.33
C ALA A 32 -10.64 11.00 1.91
N ASP A 33 -9.50 11.68 1.79
CA ASP A 33 -8.83 11.90 0.49
C ASP A 33 -7.98 10.68 0.07
N VAL A 34 -7.78 9.71 0.97
CA VAL A 34 -7.06 8.48 0.66
C VAL A 34 -8.01 7.53 -0.07
N PRO A 35 -7.73 7.18 -1.34
CA PRO A 35 -8.61 6.29 -2.09
C PRO A 35 -8.70 4.95 -1.36
N HIS A 36 -9.92 4.56 -1.02
CA HIS A 36 -10.19 3.23 -0.50
C HIS A 36 -9.91 2.22 -1.60
N LEU A 37 -9.04 1.25 -1.33
CA LEU A 37 -8.86 0.09 -2.19
C LEU A 37 -10.19 -0.68 -2.18
N THR A 38 -10.99 -0.48 -3.22
CA THR A 38 -12.18 -1.29 -3.48
C THR A 38 -11.70 -2.57 -4.16
N PRO A 39 -11.94 -3.75 -3.56
CA PRO A 39 -11.62 -5.01 -4.23
C PRO A 39 -12.52 -5.19 -5.46
N PRO A 40 -11.99 -5.72 -6.58
CA PRO A 40 -12.80 -6.01 -7.77
C PRO A 40 -13.83 -7.11 -7.46
N HIS A 41 -15.06 -6.92 -7.96
CA HIS A 41 -16.16 -7.89 -7.91
C HIS A 41 -16.03 -8.97 -8.99
#